data_AF-A0A2K2VLR5-F1
#
_entry.id   AF-A0A2K2VLR5-F1
#
_cell.length_a   1.000
_cell.length_b   1.000
_cell.length_c   1.000
_cell.angle_alpha   90.00
_cell.angle_beta   90.00
_cell.angle_gamma   90.00
#
_symmetry.space_group_name_H-M   'P 1'
#
loop_
_entity.id
_entity.type
_entity.pdbx_description
1 polymer ?
#
loop_
_entity_poly.entity_id
_entity_poly.type
_entity_poly.pdbx_seq_one_letter_code
_entity_poly.pdbx_strand_id
1 'polypeptide(L)'
;MRLRGSRELVVIICVVLLTWGAAEAHFGMIIPSDEMVMKGESNNVSLQLMFWHPFENVGMELARPAKFGVVANGVNTDLQHTLISQKINGYTTWKTNYRIKRPGLYVFYMEPQPYWEPAEDSYIVHYTKTVVAAYGEDEGWSEPIGLKTEIVPLSRPFGLYAGNVFQGVVMVNDKPVPHAEVEVEYFNLGGSYSAPTDYMVTQAIKADSSGVFTYAVPKAGWWGFAALSTDNRQMEGKNVEIGAVLWVNFYEMK
;
A
#
# COMPACT_ATOMS: atom_id res chain seq x y z
N MET A 1 1.72 5.87 77.50
CA MET A 1 0.55 5.25 76.84
C MET A 1 -0.35 6.34 76.27
N ARG A 2 -0.17 6.67 74.98
CA ARG A 2 -1.22 6.91 73.96
C ARG A 2 -0.56 7.48 72.70
N LEU A 3 -0.83 6.79 71.61
CA LEU A 3 -0.11 6.81 70.34
C LEU A 3 -0.39 8.07 69.51
N ARG A 4 0.67 8.55 68.84
CA ARG A 4 0.64 9.51 67.72
C ARG A 4 -0.20 8.95 66.58
N GLY A 5 -1.24 9.67 66.17
CA GLY A 5 -1.96 9.40 64.92
C GLY A 5 -1.13 9.88 63.73
N SER A 6 -0.51 8.94 63.01
CA SER A 6 0.04 9.17 61.67
C SER A 6 -1.10 9.32 60.68
N ARG A 7 -1.26 10.52 60.12
CA ARG A 7 -2.09 10.75 58.93
C ARG A 7 -1.38 10.12 57.75
N GLU A 8 -1.87 8.97 57.29
CA GLU A 8 -1.42 8.35 56.05
C GLU A 8 -1.90 9.19 54.88
N LEU A 9 -0.96 9.84 54.21
CA LEU A 9 -1.17 10.53 52.95
C LEU A 9 -1.14 9.45 51.84
N VAL A 10 -2.32 8.96 51.44
CA VAL A 10 -2.45 8.08 50.28
C VAL A 10 -2.23 8.94 49.03
N VAL A 11 -1.02 8.90 48.49
CA VAL A 11 -0.70 9.47 47.17
C VAL A 11 -1.19 8.49 46.12
N ILE A 12 -2.32 8.79 45.49
CA ILE A 12 -2.77 8.07 44.28
C ILE A 12 -1.86 8.52 43.14
N ILE A 13 -0.88 7.69 42.80
CA ILE A 13 -0.08 7.84 41.58
C ILE A 13 -0.97 7.32 40.43
N CYS A 14 -1.63 8.23 39.72
CA CYS A 14 -2.19 7.92 38.41
C CYS A 14 -1.04 7.70 37.44
N VAL A 15 -0.64 6.44 37.25
CA VAL A 15 0.21 6.03 36.13
C VAL A 15 -0.64 6.16 34.86
N VAL A 16 -0.54 7.31 34.19
CA VAL A 16 -1.01 7.44 32.82
C VAL A 16 0.01 6.68 31.96
N LEU A 17 -0.31 5.44 31.63
CA LEU A 17 0.39 4.70 30.58
C LEU A 17 0.02 5.39 29.26
N LEU A 18 0.83 6.37 28.85
CA LEU A 18 0.85 6.83 27.47
C LEU A 18 1.40 5.68 26.64
N THR A 19 0.51 4.82 26.13
CA THR A 19 0.86 3.91 25.05
C THR A 19 1.12 4.81 23.84
N TRP A 20 2.40 5.12 23.61
CA TRP A 20 2.87 5.61 22.34
C TRP A 20 2.65 4.47 21.35
N GLY A 21 1.50 4.43 20.69
CA GLY A 21 1.36 3.62 19.49
C GLY A 21 2.32 4.22 18.48
N ALA A 22 3.23 3.41 17.94
CA ALA A 22 3.82 3.75 16.65
C ALA A 22 2.64 3.90 15.69
N ALA A 23 2.61 4.99 14.90
CA ALA A 23 1.70 5.02 13.77
C ALA A 23 2.22 3.94 12.81
N GLU A 24 1.50 2.82 12.74
CA GLU A 24 1.82 1.72 11.86
C GLU A 24 1.36 2.11 10.46
N ALA A 25 2.24 2.02 9.47
CA ALA A 25 1.89 2.38 8.10
C ALA A 25 0.82 1.43 7.56
N HIS A 26 -0.25 2.02 7.06
CA HIS A 26 -1.36 1.30 6.48
C HIS A 26 -1.11 1.11 4.98
N PHE A 27 -1.34 -0.10 4.44
CA PHE A 27 -1.20 -0.33 3.01
C PHE A 27 -2.45 -0.95 2.41
N GLY A 28 -3.09 -0.23 1.49
CA GLY A 28 -3.94 -0.86 0.48
C GLY A 28 -3.08 -1.72 -0.45
N MET A 29 -3.48 -2.98 -0.66
CA MET A 29 -2.69 -3.95 -1.43
C MET A 29 -3.47 -4.54 -2.59
N ILE A 30 -2.79 -4.67 -3.74
CA ILE A 30 -3.22 -5.50 -4.87
C ILE A 30 -1.99 -6.33 -5.26
N ILE A 31 -1.99 -7.61 -4.90
CA ILE A 31 -0.86 -8.51 -5.15
C ILE A 31 -1.28 -9.51 -6.23
N PRO A 32 -0.72 -9.43 -7.45
CA PRO A 32 -0.95 -10.43 -8.48
C PRO A 32 -0.14 -11.70 -8.19
N SER A 33 -0.65 -12.84 -8.65
CA SER A 33 0.08 -14.11 -8.60
C SER A 33 1.31 -14.12 -9.52
N ASP A 34 1.31 -13.24 -10.52
CA ASP A 34 2.38 -13.04 -11.48
C ASP A 34 2.28 -11.62 -12.06
N GLU A 35 3.41 -10.92 -12.18
CA GLU A 35 3.49 -9.58 -12.76
C GLU A 35 4.10 -9.55 -14.17
N MET A 36 4.68 -10.66 -14.64
CA MET A 36 5.33 -10.75 -15.95
C MET A 36 4.89 -12.01 -16.68
N VAL A 37 3.68 -11.97 -17.24
CA VAL A 37 3.08 -13.14 -17.90
C VAL A 37 3.68 -13.34 -19.30
N MET A 38 4.35 -14.47 -19.50
CA MET A 38 5.01 -14.82 -20.76
C MET A 38 4.28 -15.92 -21.53
N LYS A 39 4.65 -16.08 -22.81
CA LYS A 39 4.09 -17.12 -23.66
C LYS A 39 4.48 -18.51 -23.13
N GLY A 40 3.48 -19.37 -22.91
CA GLY A 40 3.69 -20.71 -22.37
C GLY A 40 3.38 -20.82 -20.87
N GLU A 41 3.18 -19.70 -20.18
CA GLU A 41 2.71 -19.65 -18.80
C GLU A 41 1.18 -19.59 -18.73
N SER A 42 0.66 -19.69 -17.51
CA SER A 42 -0.77 -19.44 -17.27
C SER A 42 -1.11 -18.00 -17.63
N ASN A 43 -2.13 -17.81 -18.46
CA ASN A 43 -2.67 -16.47 -18.74
C ASN A 43 -3.78 -16.06 -17.76
N ASN A 44 -3.99 -16.83 -16.69
CA ASN A 44 -4.91 -16.49 -15.62
C ASN A 44 -4.12 -15.96 -14.43
N VAL A 45 -4.27 -14.66 -14.15
CA VAL A 45 -3.62 -13.97 -13.04
C VAL A 45 -4.62 -13.82 -11.90
N SER A 46 -4.29 -14.42 -10.77
CA SER A 46 -5.04 -14.26 -9.53
C SER A 46 -4.60 -12.96 -8.85
N LEU A 47 -5.55 -12.13 -8.41
CA LEU A 47 -5.27 -10.88 -7.71
C LEU A 47 -5.82 -10.98 -6.28
N GLN A 48 -4.96 -10.69 -5.30
CA GLN A 48 -5.31 -10.62 -3.89
C GLN A 48 -5.38 -9.15 -3.47
N LEU A 49 -6.52 -8.73 -2.92
CA LEU A 49 -6.75 -7.39 -2.39
C LEU A 49 -6.83 -7.45 -0.87
N MET A 50 -6.08 -6.58 -0.20
CA MET A 50 -5.97 -6.55 1.27
C MET A 50 -5.78 -5.11 1.77
N PHE A 51 -5.97 -4.91 3.07
CA PHE A 51 -5.55 -3.71 3.78
C PHE A 51 -4.74 -4.16 5.00
N TRP A 52 -3.45 -3.87 5.02
CA TRP A 52 -2.47 -4.61 5.83
C TRP A 52 -1.32 -3.73 6.34
N HIS A 53 -0.66 -4.18 7.41
CA HIS A 53 0.72 -3.85 7.79
C HIS A 53 1.62 -4.93 7.18
N PRO A 54 2.25 -4.69 6.00
CA PRO A 54 2.84 -5.74 5.17
C PRO A 54 4.02 -6.47 5.81
N PHE A 55 4.88 -5.77 6.56
CA PHE A 55 6.05 -6.40 7.16
C PHE A 55 5.67 -7.23 8.39
N GLU A 56 4.71 -6.77 9.18
CA GLU A 56 4.26 -7.44 10.41
C GLU A 56 3.19 -8.51 10.14
N ASN A 57 2.62 -8.52 8.94
CA ASN A 57 1.52 -9.39 8.53
C ASN A 57 0.23 -9.22 9.38
N VAL A 58 0.01 -8.03 9.91
CA VAL A 58 -1.22 -7.68 10.62
C VAL A 58 -2.24 -7.12 9.64
N GLY A 59 -3.46 -7.62 9.70
CA GLY A 59 -4.53 -7.25 8.78
C GLY A 59 -5.52 -6.25 9.35
N MET A 60 -6.25 -5.61 8.44
CA MET A 60 -7.38 -4.74 8.73
C MET A 60 -8.58 -5.14 7.86
N GLU A 61 -9.78 -4.75 8.29
CA GLU A 61 -10.99 -5.02 7.52
C GLU A 61 -11.00 -4.23 6.22
N LEU A 62 -10.95 -4.93 5.08
CA LEU A 62 -11.18 -4.34 3.77
C LEU A 62 -12.65 -4.55 3.38
N ALA A 63 -13.47 -3.52 3.63
CA ALA A 63 -14.80 -3.44 3.05
C ALA A 63 -14.74 -3.58 1.52
N ARG A 64 -15.85 -3.98 0.89
CA ARG A 64 -15.86 -4.13 -0.57
C ARG A 64 -15.43 -2.81 -1.24
N PRO A 65 -14.36 -2.81 -2.05
CA PRO A 65 -13.81 -1.58 -2.61
C PRO A 65 -14.86 -0.75 -3.34
N ALA A 66 -14.81 0.58 -3.21
CA ALA A 66 -15.69 1.51 -3.91
C ALA A 66 -15.50 1.44 -5.43
N LYS A 67 -14.26 1.22 -5.87
CA LYS A 67 -13.92 0.87 -7.25
C LYS A 67 -12.83 -0.19 -7.26
N PHE A 68 -12.92 -1.10 -8.21
CA PHE A 68 -11.84 -2.00 -8.55
C PHE A 68 -11.90 -2.29 -10.04
N GLY A 69 -10.78 -2.13 -10.74
CA GLY A 69 -10.77 -2.21 -12.19
C GLY A 69 -9.38 -2.45 -12.75
N VAL A 70 -9.33 -2.51 -14.08
CA VAL A 70 -8.09 -2.63 -14.83
C VAL A 70 -8.09 -1.67 -16.01
N VAL A 71 -6.99 -0.94 -16.17
CA VAL A 71 -6.71 -0.16 -17.37
C VAL A 71 -5.74 -0.96 -18.24
N ALA A 72 -6.17 -1.29 -19.46
CA ALA A 72 -5.33 -2.00 -20.42
C ALA A 72 -5.69 -1.60 -21.85
N ASN A 73 -4.68 -1.33 -22.67
CA ASN A 73 -4.85 -0.94 -24.09
C ASN A 73 -5.81 0.26 -24.26
N GLY A 74 -5.69 1.27 -23.39
CA GLY A 74 -6.55 2.47 -23.41
C GLY A 74 -7.99 2.24 -22.94
N VAL A 75 -8.34 1.04 -22.46
CA VAL A 75 -9.68 0.71 -21.98
C VAL A 75 -9.65 0.50 -20.47
N ASN A 76 -10.49 1.25 -19.75
CA ASN A 76 -10.78 0.99 -18.35
C ASN A 76 -11.96 0.02 -18.22
N THR A 77 -11.75 -1.09 -17.52
CA THR A 77 -12.77 -2.13 -17.28
C THR A 77 -13.05 -2.24 -15.78
N ASP A 78 -14.33 -2.08 -15.40
CA ASP A 78 -14.78 -2.38 -14.03
C ASP A 78 -14.71 -3.88 -13.75
N LEU A 79 -14.12 -4.22 -12.59
CA LEU A 79 -13.97 -5.58 -12.11
C LEU A 79 -14.60 -5.78 -10.72
N GLN A 80 -15.29 -4.79 -10.15
CA GLN A 80 -15.82 -4.86 -8.79
C GLN A 80 -16.78 -6.05 -8.60
N HIS A 81 -17.58 -6.35 -9.63
CA HIS A 81 -18.50 -7.49 -9.63
C HIS A 81 -17.81 -8.86 -9.62
N THR A 82 -16.52 -8.93 -9.98
CA THR A 82 -15.73 -10.17 -10.00
C THR A 82 -15.13 -10.53 -8.64
N LEU A 83 -15.16 -9.59 -7.69
CA LEU A 83 -14.55 -9.77 -6.38
C LEU A 83 -15.28 -10.82 -5.56
N ILE A 84 -14.53 -11.82 -5.11
CA ILE A 84 -14.96 -12.89 -4.21
C ILE A 84 -14.38 -12.58 -2.83
N SER A 85 -15.25 -12.52 -1.82
CA SER A 85 -14.83 -12.29 -0.44
C SER A 85 -14.09 -13.51 0.11
N GLN A 86 -13.04 -13.25 0.89
CA GLN A 86 -12.28 -14.25 1.63
C GLN A 86 -11.92 -13.73 3.02
N LYS A 87 -11.55 -14.63 3.93
CA LYS A 87 -10.96 -14.26 5.23
C LYS A 87 -9.51 -14.70 5.27
N ILE A 88 -8.62 -13.76 5.59
CA ILE A 88 -7.20 -14.01 5.88
C ILE A 88 -6.95 -13.45 7.27
N ASN A 89 -6.41 -14.27 8.18
CA ASN A 89 -6.16 -13.90 9.58
C ASN A 89 -7.37 -13.26 10.29
N GLY A 90 -8.60 -13.67 9.93
CA GLY A 90 -9.86 -13.17 10.50
C GLY A 90 -10.48 -11.98 9.77
N TYR A 91 -9.68 -11.23 9.01
CA TYR A 91 -10.07 -10.01 8.31
C TYR A 91 -10.64 -10.29 6.92
N THR A 92 -11.64 -9.49 6.53
CA THR A 92 -12.20 -9.55 5.18
C THR A 92 -11.19 -9.04 4.16
N THR A 93 -10.92 -9.88 3.17
CA THR A 93 -10.08 -9.59 2.01
C THR A 93 -10.85 -9.98 0.74
N TRP A 94 -10.32 -9.63 -0.42
CA TRP A 94 -10.99 -9.95 -1.70
C TRP A 94 -10.03 -10.58 -2.68
N LYS A 95 -10.56 -11.46 -3.51
CA LYS A 95 -9.81 -12.10 -4.59
C LYS A 95 -10.58 -12.05 -5.89
N THR A 96 -9.86 -11.95 -6.99
CA THR A 96 -10.41 -12.17 -8.33
C THR A 96 -9.40 -12.93 -9.20
N ASN A 97 -9.86 -13.41 -10.34
CA ASN A 97 -9.01 -13.97 -11.39
C ASN A 97 -9.25 -13.18 -12.67
N TYR A 98 -8.16 -12.73 -13.31
CA TYR A 98 -8.19 -12.03 -14.57
C TYR A 98 -7.49 -12.84 -15.65
N ARG A 99 -8.19 -13.11 -16.75
CA ARG A 99 -7.61 -13.81 -17.90
C ARG A 99 -7.05 -12.80 -18.90
N ILE A 100 -5.74 -12.79 -19.02
CA ILE A 100 -5.00 -12.02 -20.03
C ILE A 100 -5.24 -12.63 -21.41
N LYS A 101 -5.69 -11.79 -22.35
CA LYS A 101 -6.15 -12.23 -23.69
C LYS A 101 -5.21 -11.81 -24.81
N ARG A 102 -4.41 -10.76 -24.61
CA ARG A 102 -3.56 -10.16 -25.64
C ARG A 102 -2.33 -9.52 -24.99
N PRO A 103 -1.27 -9.26 -25.76
CA PRO A 103 -0.15 -8.47 -25.28
C PRO A 103 -0.65 -7.12 -24.76
N GLY A 104 0.00 -6.60 -23.72
CA GLY A 104 -0.42 -5.36 -23.11
C GLY A 104 0.13 -5.19 -21.71
N LEU A 105 0.06 -3.94 -21.26
CA LEU A 105 0.18 -3.58 -19.87
C LEU A 105 -1.21 -3.55 -19.22
N TYR A 106 -1.32 -4.17 -18.05
CA TYR A 106 -2.55 -4.26 -17.27
C TYR A 106 -2.34 -3.59 -15.92
N VAL A 107 -2.87 -2.38 -15.76
CA VAL A 107 -2.79 -1.63 -14.50
C VAL A 107 -4.05 -1.91 -13.70
N PHE A 108 -3.93 -2.77 -12.69
CA PHE A 108 -5.02 -3.05 -11.76
C PHE A 108 -5.03 -1.99 -10.68
N TYR A 109 -6.21 -1.48 -10.34
CA TYR A 109 -6.35 -0.42 -9.35
C TYR A 109 -7.54 -0.66 -8.41
N MET A 110 -7.44 -0.08 -7.22
CA MET A 110 -8.45 -0.13 -6.17
C MET A 110 -8.62 1.26 -5.56
N GLU A 111 -9.88 1.69 -5.45
CA GLU A 111 -10.30 2.77 -4.56
C GLU A 111 -11.12 2.12 -3.43
N PRO A 112 -10.62 2.08 -2.18
CA PRO A 112 -11.32 1.45 -1.07
C PRO A 112 -12.50 2.31 -0.61
N GLN A 113 -13.38 1.73 0.21
CA GLN A 113 -14.23 2.55 1.06
C GLN A 113 -13.34 3.27 2.09
N PRO A 114 -13.67 4.50 2.52
CA PRO A 114 -12.93 5.16 3.59
C PRO A 114 -12.92 4.31 4.86
N TYR A 115 -11.73 4.08 5.39
CA TYR A 115 -11.50 3.35 6.64
C TYR A 115 -11.34 4.35 7.78
N TRP A 116 -12.08 4.18 8.88
CA TRP A 116 -11.89 5.00 10.07
C TRP A 116 -10.73 4.44 10.88
N GLU A 117 -9.67 5.23 11.09
CA GLU A 117 -8.53 4.87 11.93
C GLU A 117 -8.59 5.65 13.26
N PRO A 118 -9.04 5.01 14.36
CA PRO A 118 -9.19 5.68 15.65
C PRO A 118 -7.89 6.25 16.21
N ALA A 119 -6.74 5.61 15.95
CA ALA A 119 -5.45 6.06 16.46
C ALA A 119 -4.98 7.36 15.80
N GLU A 120 -5.37 7.59 14.55
CA GLU A 120 -5.03 8.78 13.77
C GLU A 120 -6.12 9.86 13.78
N ASP A 121 -7.30 9.56 14.33
CA ASP A 121 -8.48 10.44 14.31
C ASP A 121 -8.84 10.91 12.89
N SER A 122 -8.64 10.03 11.89
CA SER A 122 -8.74 10.34 10.47
C SER A 122 -9.38 9.19 9.68
N TYR A 123 -9.87 9.50 8.47
CA TYR A 123 -10.27 8.49 7.50
C TYR A 123 -9.15 8.22 6.50
N ILE A 124 -8.88 6.95 6.21
CA ILE A 124 -7.86 6.53 5.27
C ILE A 124 -8.50 6.09 3.95
N VAL A 125 -8.00 6.62 2.83
CA VAL A 125 -8.36 6.21 1.47
C VAL A 125 -7.10 6.02 0.63
N HIS A 126 -6.58 4.81 0.61
CA HIS A 126 -5.39 4.47 -0.16
C HIS A 126 -5.75 3.97 -1.56
N TYR A 127 -5.43 4.78 -2.57
CA TYR A 127 -5.59 4.47 -3.98
C TYR A 127 -4.42 3.58 -4.40
N THR A 128 -4.71 2.29 -4.52
CA THR A 128 -3.68 1.29 -4.80
C THR A 128 -3.66 0.95 -6.27
N LYS A 129 -2.46 0.80 -6.85
CA LYS A 129 -2.28 0.13 -8.14
C LYS A 129 -1.12 -0.86 -8.15
N THR A 130 -1.19 -1.80 -9.08
CA THR A 130 -0.09 -2.69 -9.45
C THR A 130 -0.15 -2.93 -10.95
N VAL A 131 0.98 -3.33 -11.54
CA VAL A 131 1.14 -3.46 -12.99
C VAL A 131 1.48 -4.90 -13.33
N VAL A 132 0.76 -5.46 -14.30
CA VAL A 132 1.09 -6.76 -14.88
C VAL A 132 1.44 -6.55 -16.36
N ALA A 133 2.67 -6.87 -16.71
CA ALA A 133 3.14 -6.88 -18.10
C ALA A 133 2.84 -8.25 -18.73
N ALA A 134 2.36 -8.24 -19.97
CA ALA A 134 1.99 -9.48 -20.66
C ALA A 134 2.57 -9.56 -22.06
N TYR A 135 3.16 -10.73 -22.35
CA TYR A 135 3.63 -11.15 -23.66
C TYR A 135 4.64 -10.20 -24.32
N GLY A 136 5.47 -9.55 -23.49
CA GLY A 136 6.59 -8.71 -23.95
C GLY A 136 6.22 -7.30 -24.36
N GLU A 137 4.99 -6.85 -24.14
CA GLU A 137 4.59 -5.46 -24.32
C GLU A 137 5.04 -4.60 -23.12
N ASP A 138 5.59 -3.43 -23.40
CA ASP A 138 6.10 -2.49 -22.39
C ASP A 138 5.81 -1.02 -22.71
N GLU A 139 4.78 -0.73 -23.50
CA GLU A 139 4.27 0.63 -23.65
C GLU A 139 3.29 1.04 -22.51
N GLY A 140 3.35 2.32 -22.13
CA GLY A 140 2.36 2.97 -21.25
C GLY A 140 2.57 2.82 -19.74
N TRP A 141 3.66 2.19 -19.27
CA TRP A 141 3.91 2.03 -17.82
C TRP A 141 4.23 3.33 -17.09
N SER A 142 4.72 4.34 -17.81
CA SER A 142 5.04 5.68 -17.30
C SER A 142 3.85 6.64 -17.35
N GLU A 143 2.66 6.18 -17.73
CA GLU A 143 1.48 7.03 -17.85
C GLU A 143 0.59 6.94 -16.60
N PRO A 144 0.02 8.06 -16.14
CA PRO A 144 -1.00 8.03 -15.11
C PRO A 144 -2.28 7.39 -15.64
N ILE A 145 -3.08 6.80 -14.75
CA ILE A 145 -4.39 6.23 -15.09
C ILE A 145 -5.57 7.11 -14.64
N GLY A 146 -5.29 8.27 -14.05
CA GLY A 146 -6.26 9.28 -13.65
C GLY A 146 -6.89 9.02 -12.29
N LEU A 147 -6.14 8.42 -11.37
CA LEU A 147 -6.58 8.30 -9.96
C LEU A 147 -6.44 9.65 -9.26
N LYS A 148 -7.19 9.84 -8.17
CA LYS A 148 -7.10 11.06 -7.36
C LYS A 148 -5.69 11.31 -6.84
N THR A 149 -5.02 10.25 -6.42
CA THR A 149 -3.60 10.24 -6.08
C THR A 149 -2.99 8.96 -6.65
N GLU A 150 -1.81 9.05 -7.27
CA GLU A 150 -1.09 7.89 -7.80
C GLU A 150 0.42 8.13 -7.89
N ILE A 151 1.19 7.04 -7.88
CA ILE A 151 2.63 7.08 -8.17
C ILE A 151 2.84 6.73 -9.64
N VAL A 152 3.45 7.62 -10.41
CA VAL A 152 3.86 7.35 -11.81
C VAL A 152 5.31 6.87 -11.80
N PRO A 153 5.61 5.63 -12.19
CA PRO A 153 6.96 5.09 -12.09
C PRO A 153 7.88 5.69 -13.17
N LEU A 154 9.17 5.87 -12.84
CA LEU A 154 10.21 6.37 -13.77
C LEU A 154 11.09 5.25 -14.33
N SER A 155 10.91 4.03 -13.87
CA SER A 155 11.38 2.79 -14.50
C SER A 155 10.20 1.84 -14.66
N ARG A 156 10.33 0.82 -15.52
CA ARG A 156 9.31 -0.22 -15.64
C ARG A 156 9.02 -0.79 -14.23
N PRO A 157 7.77 -0.80 -13.76
CA PRO A 157 7.40 -1.34 -12.44
C PRO A 157 7.32 -2.89 -12.48
N PHE A 158 8.14 -3.51 -13.31
CA PHE A 158 8.28 -4.95 -13.52
C PHE A 158 9.65 -5.19 -14.15
N GLY A 159 10.15 -6.43 -14.07
CA GLY A 159 11.47 -6.77 -14.61
C GLY A 159 12.62 -6.10 -13.85
N LEU A 160 12.40 -5.82 -12.57
CA LEU A 160 13.38 -5.22 -11.67
C LEU A 160 14.04 -6.31 -10.83
N TYR A 161 15.35 -6.19 -10.62
CA TYR A 161 16.11 -7.05 -9.72
C TYR A 161 16.31 -6.40 -8.36
N ALA A 162 16.47 -7.21 -7.32
CA ALA A 162 16.99 -6.75 -6.03
C ALA A 162 18.31 -5.96 -6.25
N GLY A 163 18.46 -4.86 -5.53
CA GLY A 163 19.55 -3.90 -5.70
C GLY A 163 19.31 -2.83 -6.77
N ASN A 164 18.24 -2.93 -7.59
CA ASN A 164 17.87 -1.83 -8.47
C ASN A 164 17.34 -0.63 -7.69
N VAL A 165 17.57 0.54 -8.27
CA VAL A 165 16.95 1.79 -7.84
C VAL A 165 15.59 1.90 -8.49
N PHE A 166 14.58 2.18 -7.68
CA PHE A 166 13.24 2.50 -8.13
C PHE A 166 12.94 3.97 -7.85
N GLN A 167 12.31 4.62 -8.81
CA GLN A 167 11.89 6.00 -8.72
C GLN A 167 10.45 6.12 -9.21
N GLY A 168 9.72 7.05 -8.60
CA GLY A 168 8.37 7.39 -9.02
C GLY A 168 8.06 8.85 -8.71
N VAL A 169 7.14 9.41 -9.48
CA VAL A 169 6.57 10.75 -9.25
C VAL A 169 5.29 10.59 -8.46
N VAL A 170 5.19 11.25 -7.31
CA VAL A 170 3.96 11.31 -6.52
C VAL A 170 3.02 12.33 -7.14
N MET A 171 1.80 11.92 -7.49
CA MET A 171 0.81 12.75 -8.14
C MET A 171 -0.45 12.86 -7.28
N VAL A 172 -0.99 14.08 -7.12
CA VAL A 172 -2.32 14.34 -6.55
C VAL A 172 -3.09 15.24 -7.51
N ASN A 173 -4.28 14.81 -7.93
CA ASN A 173 -5.11 15.49 -8.93
C ASN A 173 -4.29 15.88 -10.19
N ASP A 174 -3.58 14.89 -10.75
CA ASP A 174 -2.73 15.03 -11.94
C ASP A 174 -1.58 16.05 -11.82
N LYS A 175 -1.18 16.40 -10.59
CA LYS A 175 -0.05 17.31 -10.34
C LYS A 175 1.01 16.65 -9.46
N PRO A 176 2.30 16.80 -9.78
CA PRO A 176 3.37 16.32 -8.91
C PRO A 176 3.29 16.97 -7.54
N VAL A 177 3.63 16.21 -6.50
CA VAL A 177 3.64 16.66 -5.10
C VAL A 177 5.08 16.80 -4.62
N PRO A 178 5.63 18.03 -4.58
CA PRO A 178 6.97 18.28 -4.05
C PRO A 178 7.09 17.82 -2.61
N HIS A 179 8.23 17.22 -2.26
CA HIS A 179 8.54 16.85 -0.87
C HIS A 179 7.53 15.91 -0.20
N ALA A 180 6.72 15.20 -0.99
CA ALA A 180 5.83 14.17 -0.50
C ALA A 180 6.60 13.14 0.34
N GLU A 181 6.02 12.77 1.47
CA GLU A 181 6.51 11.65 2.26
C GLU A 181 6.02 10.34 1.62
N VAL A 182 6.92 9.37 1.52
CA VAL A 182 6.64 8.05 0.96
C VAL A 182 7.09 7.01 1.96
N GLU A 183 6.14 6.24 2.43
CA GLU A 183 6.37 5.06 3.26
C GLU A 183 6.66 3.86 2.37
N VAL A 184 7.63 3.06 2.78
CA VAL A 184 8.15 1.93 2.03
C VAL A 184 8.20 0.70 2.92
N GLU A 185 7.50 -0.35 2.52
CA GLU A 185 7.45 -1.61 3.25
C GLU A 185 7.62 -2.83 2.35
N TYR A 186 8.31 -3.83 2.90
CA TYR A 186 8.43 -5.15 2.30
C TYR A 186 7.24 -6.02 2.72
N PHE A 187 6.58 -6.66 1.76
CA PHE A 187 5.56 -7.64 2.09
C PHE A 187 6.22 -8.94 2.56
N ASN A 188 6.28 -9.10 3.88
CA ASN A 188 6.89 -10.23 4.57
C ASN A 188 5.99 -11.48 4.53
N LEU A 189 5.58 -11.90 3.34
CA LEU A 189 4.65 -13.01 3.17
C LEU A 189 5.14 -14.26 3.91
N GLY A 190 4.34 -14.74 4.86
CA GLY A 190 4.66 -15.91 5.69
C GLY A 190 5.53 -15.62 6.92
N GLY A 191 5.87 -14.35 7.19
CA GLY A 191 6.48 -13.92 8.46
C GLY A 191 7.90 -14.45 8.68
N SER A 192 8.69 -14.60 7.62
CA SER A 192 10.04 -15.16 7.69
C SER A 192 11.12 -14.17 8.14
N TYR A 193 10.78 -12.88 8.19
CA TYR A 193 11.71 -11.81 8.58
C TYR A 193 11.22 -11.08 9.83
N SER A 194 12.17 -10.55 10.60
CA SER A 194 11.92 -9.65 11.71
C SER A 194 12.77 -8.39 11.55
N ALA A 195 12.24 -7.26 12.02
CA ALA A 195 12.94 -5.99 12.03
C ALA A 195 13.65 -5.81 13.38
N PRO A 196 14.90 -5.32 13.40
CA PRO A 196 15.57 -4.95 14.64
C PRO A 196 14.87 -3.84 15.43
N THR A 197 14.15 -2.95 14.74
CA THR A 197 13.41 -1.81 15.31
C THR A 197 12.25 -1.44 14.39
N ASP A 198 11.24 -0.73 14.90
CA ASP A 198 10.08 -0.25 14.13
C ASP A 198 10.49 0.63 12.93
N TYR A 199 11.60 1.39 13.04
CA TYR A 199 12.17 2.15 11.91
C TYR A 199 12.63 1.30 10.72
N MET A 200 12.73 -0.03 10.89
CA MET A 200 13.08 -1.00 9.85
C MET A 200 11.86 -1.84 9.42
N VAL A 201 10.71 -1.65 10.06
CA VAL A 201 9.40 -2.16 9.60
C VAL A 201 8.97 -1.28 8.43
N THR A 202 8.56 -0.04 8.73
CA THR A 202 8.24 1.00 7.75
C THR A 202 9.40 1.96 7.62
N GLN A 203 9.89 2.14 6.39
CA GLN A 203 10.87 3.16 6.07
C GLN A 203 10.18 4.37 5.46
N ALA A 204 10.61 5.57 5.84
CA ALA A 204 10.08 6.81 5.26
C ALA A 204 11.16 7.52 4.43
N ILE A 205 10.79 7.93 3.22
CA ILE A 205 11.61 8.76 2.33
C ILE A 205 10.84 10.00 1.90
N LYS A 206 11.54 11.00 1.36
CA LYS A 206 10.90 12.20 0.80
C LYS A 206 11.21 12.36 -0.68
N ALA A 207 10.20 12.79 -1.41
CA ALA A 207 10.35 13.22 -2.78
C ALA A 207 11.16 14.54 -2.89
N ASP A 208 11.71 14.80 -4.06
CA ASP A 208 12.37 16.07 -4.38
C ASP A 208 11.36 17.18 -4.71
N SER A 209 11.86 18.34 -5.17
CA SER A 209 11.01 19.48 -5.56
C SER A 209 10.11 19.22 -6.77
N SER A 210 10.40 18.18 -7.54
CA SER A 210 9.61 17.75 -8.71
C SER A 210 8.63 16.62 -8.35
N GLY A 211 8.59 16.20 -7.08
CA GLY A 211 7.76 15.09 -6.62
C GLY A 211 8.35 13.71 -6.90
N VAL A 212 9.64 13.62 -7.26
CA VAL A 212 10.32 12.35 -7.52
C VAL A 212 10.88 11.78 -6.21
N PHE A 213 10.45 10.58 -5.81
CA PHE A 213 11.14 9.82 -4.77
C PHE A 213 12.13 8.83 -5.37
N THR A 214 13.11 8.41 -4.57
CA THR A 214 14.15 7.44 -4.97
C THR A 214 14.39 6.45 -3.85
N TYR A 215 14.38 5.16 -4.17
CA TYR A 215 14.65 4.09 -3.20
C TYR A 215 15.46 2.97 -3.84
N ALA A 216 16.48 2.48 -3.13
CA ALA A 216 17.26 1.32 -3.54
C ALA A 216 16.72 0.08 -2.83
N VAL A 217 16.15 -0.87 -3.58
CA VAL A 217 15.49 -2.03 -2.98
C VAL A 217 16.52 -3.07 -2.57
N PRO A 218 16.64 -3.41 -1.28
CA PRO A 218 17.73 -4.27 -0.81
C PRO A 218 17.48 -5.77 -1.06
N LYS A 219 16.25 -6.16 -1.36
CA LYS A 219 15.84 -7.57 -1.37
C LYS A 219 14.76 -7.86 -2.41
N ALA A 220 14.81 -9.05 -3.00
CA ALA A 220 13.75 -9.57 -3.85
C ALA A 220 12.43 -9.80 -3.08
N GLY A 221 11.32 -9.63 -3.78
CA GLY A 221 9.95 -9.75 -3.31
C GLY A 221 9.15 -8.47 -3.54
N TRP A 222 7.93 -8.47 -3.00
CA TRP A 222 6.98 -7.37 -3.15
C TRP A 222 7.30 -6.21 -2.21
N TRP A 223 7.42 -5.02 -2.76
CA TRP A 223 7.60 -3.77 -2.02
C TRP A 223 6.44 -2.82 -2.33
N GLY A 224 5.87 -2.26 -1.26
CA GLY A 224 4.83 -1.24 -1.30
C GLY A 224 5.46 0.14 -1.13
N PHE A 225 5.03 1.08 -1.96
CA PHE A 225 5.36 2.50 -1.85
C PHE A 225 4.05 3.25 -1.63
N ALA A 226 3.87 3.87 -0.46
CA ALA A 226 2.68 4.63 -0.09
C ALA A 226 3.04 6.10 0.10
N ALA A 227 2.65 6.95 -0.85
CA ALA A 227 2.83 8.39 -0.74
C ALA A 227 1.59 9.04 -0.13
N LEU A 228 1.71 9.52 1.10
CA LEU A 228 0.58 10.01 1.89
C LEU A 228 0.35 11.51 1.62
N SER A 229 -0.92 11.92 1.63
CA SER A 229 -1.35 13.31 1.46
C SER A 229 -2.69 13.54 2.16
N THR A 230 -2.95 14.77 2.57
CA THR A 230 -4.25 15.14 3.14
C THR A 230 -5.19 15.61 2.04
N ASP A 231 -6.38 15.01 1.99
CA ASP A 231 -7.45 15.46 1.10
C ASP A 231 -8.04 16.81 1.57
N ASN A 232 -8.51 17.62 0.64
CA ASN A 232 -9.24 18.85 0.97
C ASN A 232 -10.64 18.57 1.53
N ARG A 233 -11.17 17.36 1.31
CA ARG A 233 -12.48 16.96 1.83
C ARG A 233 -12.35 16.48 3.28
N GLN A 234 -13.42 16.70 4.05
CA GLN A 234 -13.60 16.09 5.36
C GLN A 234 -14.75 15.09 5.34
N MET A 235 -14.68 14.12 6.23
CA MET A 235 -15.74 13.13 6.46
C MET A 235 -16.10 13.17 7.94
N GLU A 236 -17.38 13.40 8.25
CA GLU A 236 -17.86 13.49 9.64
C GLU A 236 -17.06 14.51 10.51
N GLY A 237 -16.55 15.58 9.89
CA GLY A 237 -15.72 16.59 10.55
C GLY A 237 -14.27 16.17 10.81
N LYS A 238 -13.86 15.01 10.28
CA LYS A 238 -12.51 14.45 10.37
C LYS A 238 -11.78 14.58 9.04
N ASN A 239 -10.45 14.66 9.11
CA ASN A 239 -9.61 14.72 7.92
C ASN A 239 -9.66 13.39 7.17
N VAL A 240 -9.38 13.46 5.87
CA VAL A 240 -9.20 12.26 5.04
C VAL A 240 -7.76 12.22 4.58
N GLU A 241 -7.02 11.19 5.00
CA GLU A 241 -5.76 10.83 4.39
C GLU A 241 -6.01 10.11 3.05
N ILE A 242 -5.31 10.54 2.01
CA ILE A 242 -5.24 9.83 0.74
C ILE A 242 -3.82 9.33 0.52
N GLY A 243 -3.69 8.06 0.19
CA GLY A 243 -2.40 7.43 -0.12
C GLY A 243 -2.34 7.05 -1.59
N ALA A 244 -1.30 7.46 -2.31
CA ALA A 244 -0.95 6.84 -3.58
C ALA A 244 -0.10 5.59 -3.30
N VAL A 245 -0.66 4.41 -3.51
CA VAL A 245 0.02 3.15 -3.21
C VAL A 245 0.36 2.39 -4.49
N LEU A 246 1.63 2.04 -4.66
CA LEU A 246 2.12 1.22 -5.76
C LEU A 246 2.85 0.00 -5.22
N TRP A 247 2.47 -1.19 -5.69
CA TRP A 247 3.15 -2.45 -5.39
C TRP A 247 3.97 -2.92 -6.58
N VAL A 248 5.25 -3.21 -6.33
CA VAL A 248 6.24 -3.63 -7.34
C VAL A 248 7.02 -4.84 -6.83
N ASN A 249 7.20 -5.86 -7.65
CA ASN A 249 8.02 -7.01 -7.31
C ASN A 249 9.46 -6.84 -7.82
N PHE A 250 10.42 -7.27 -7.01
CA PHE A 250 11.83 -7.31 -7.36
C PHE A 250 12.29 -8.77 -7.35
N TYR A 251 13.10 -9.16 -8.32
CA TYR A 251 13.52 -10.55 -8.51
C TYR A 251 14.97 -10.77 -8.09
N GLU A 252 15.27 -12.00 -7.70
CA GLU A 252 16.67 -12.44 -7.63
C GLU A 252 17.24 -12.59 -9.04
N MET A 253 18.50 -12.23 -9.21
CA MET A 253 19.25 -12.60 -10.41
C MET A 253 19.49 -14.12 -10.40
N LYS A 254 19.27 -14.77 -11.54
CA LYS A 254 19.45 -16.23 -11.69
C LYS A 254 20.68 -16.53 -12.56
#